data_AF-A0A961AY22-F1
#
_entry.id   AF-A0A961AY22-F1
#
_cell.length_a   1.000
_cell.length_b   1.000
_cell.length_c   1.000
_cell.angle_alpha   90.00
_cell.angle_beta   90.00
_cell.angle_gamma   90.00
#
_symmetry.space_group_name_H-M   'P 1'
#
loop_
_entity.id
_entity.type
_entity.pdbx_description
1 polymer ?
#
loop_
_entity_poly.entity_id
_entity_poly.type
_entity_poly.pdbx_seq_one_letter_code
_entity_poly.pdbx_strand_id
1 'polypeptide(L)'
;MRNTNTIFLWLLGAGLWLGLLNGASAQTLVYRMEFKKSGNSINFEMFDGAYFVVDGLGGTGSFVVTYREDGRDFYLSTADSGTLFFAVRPGKERAIVRATAQAGTDGESHYLAIGDLSSRITVNLRGQRVTLAVAPVLRGWVLASDPENDVEFPPADGSIGVAGFATLKATLDRDRTRAANRANSDTASALQTLIADLESRGYESGASDTDTTETTTEAAP
;
A
#
# COMPACT_ATOMS: atom_id res chain seq x y z
N MET A 1 -10.70 38.09 59.09
CA MET A 1 -12.11 37.68 59.08
C MET A 1 -12.44 37.37 57.62
N ARG A 2 -12.55 36.09 57.21
CA ARG A 2 -13.79 35.27 57.22
C ARG A 2 -14.96 36.06 56.62
N ASN A 3 -15.64 35.68 55.55
CA ASN A 3 -16.10 34.40 55.00
C ASN A 3 -16.57 34.70 53.53
N THR A 4 -16.93 33.79 52.62
CA THR A 4 -17.66 32.52 52.75
C THR A 4 -17.58 31.75 51.42
N ASN A 5 -17.48 30.43 51.53
CA ASN A 5 -17.71 29.44 50.49
C ASN A 5 -19.09 29.58 49.81
N THR A 6 -19.15 29.25 48.52
CA THR A 6 -20.31 28.54 47.95
C THR A 6 -19.83 27.48 46.98
N ILE A 7 -19.96 26.22 47.39
CA ILE A 7 -19.90 25.03 46.54
C ILE A 7 -21.35 24.73 46.14
N PHE A 8 -21.62 24.45 44.87
CA PHE A 8 -22.76 23.62 44.47
C PHE A 8 -22.42 22.82 43.21
N LEU A 9 -22.53 21.49 43.33
CA LEU A 9 -22.29 20.49 42.31
C LEU A 9 -23.57 20.16 41.49
N TRP A 10 -23.32 19.49 40.35
CA TRP A 10 -24.07 18.38 39.72
C TRP A 10 -25.19 18.66 38.69
N LEU A 11 -24.94 18.22 37.43
CA LEU A 11 -25.65 17.18 36.63
C LEU A 11 -25.43 17.45 35.11
N LEU A 12 -24.68 16.64 34.38
CA LEU A 12 -25.14 15.43 33.64
C LEU A 12 -26.39 15.69 32.78
N GLY A 13 -26.20 15.75 31.46
CA GLY A 13 -27.29 15.86 30.49
C GLY A 13 -26.77 15.70 29.06
N ALA A 14 -26.86 14.47 28.56
CA ALA A 14 -26.54 14.08 27.21
C ALA A 14 -27.29 14.91 26.14
N GLY A 15 -26.68 15.03 24.97
CA GLY A 15 -27.40 15.34 23.73
C GLY A 15 -26.99 16.63 23.05
N LEU A 16 -25.90 16.57 22.29
CA LEU A 16 -25.98 17.11 20.93
C LEU A 16 -25.26 16.13 19.99
N TRP A 17 -26.06 15.20 19.48
CA TRP A 17 -25.78 14.44 18.28
C TRP A 17 -25.58 15.41 17.11
N LEU A 18 -24.35 15.88 16.93
CA LEU A 18 -23.88 16.61 15.76
C LEU A 18 -22.43 16.17 15.48
N GLY A 19 -22.30 14.86 15.24
CA GLY A 19 -21.12 14.26 14.61
C GLY A 19 -21.36 13.94 13.15
N LEU A 20 -22.13 14.77 12.44
CA LEU A 20 -21.97 14.90 10.99
C LEU A 20 -20.54 15.37 10.75
N LEU A 21 -19.90 14.81 9.72
CA LEU A 21 -18.62 15.21 9.13
C LEU A 21 -17.37 14.63 9.77
N ASN A 22 -16.87 13.53 9.19
CA ASN A 22 -15.45 13.40 8.86
C ASN A 22 -15.26 12.42 7.69
N GLY A 23 -15.90 12.72 6.55
CA GLY A 23 -15.26 12.39 5.27
C GLY A 23 -14.02 13.29 5.16
N ALA A 24 -12.89 12.86 5.71
CA ALA A 24 -11.62 13.42 5.28
C ALA A 24 -11.52 13.09 3.78
N SER A 25 -11.54 14.12 2.93
CA SER A 25 -11.13 13.95 1.53
C SER A 25 -9.66 13.51 1.60
N ALA A 26 -9.45 12.20 1.47
CA ALA A 26 -8.14 11.58 1.53
C ALA A 26 -7.36 12.01 0.30
N GLN A 27 -6.14 12.48 0.50
CA GLN A 27 -5.34 13.05 -0.58
C GLN A 27 -4.55 11.93 -1.24
N THR A 28 -5.18 11.16 -2.10
CA THR A 28 -4.55 9.95 -2.59
C THR A 28 -3.33 10.24 -3.48
N LEU A 29 -2.20 9.62 -3.15
CA LEU A 29 -1.00 9.53 -3.97
C LEU A 29 -0.96 8.17 -4.65
N VAL A 30 -0.56 8.17 -5.93
CA VAL A 30 -0.34 6.95 -6.70
C VAL A 30 1.10 6.94 -7.18
N TYR A 31 1.87 5.94 -6.77
CA TYR A 31 3.23 5.71 -7.25
C TYR A 31 3.26 4.51 -8.18
N ARG A 32 3.84 4.68 -9.37
CA ARG A 32 4.20 3.57 -10.26
C ARG A 32 5.58 3.04 -9.87
N MET A 33 5.68 1.76 -9.62
CA MET A 33 6.88 1.08 -9.17
C MET A 33 7.46 0.21 -10.27
N GLU A 34 8.77 0.34 -10.43
CA GLU A 34 9.58 -0.41 -11.39
C GLU A 34 10.64 -1.17 -10.59
N PHE A 35 10.79 -2.45 -10.89
CA PHE A 35 11.78 -3.32 -10.28
C PHE A 35 12.81 -3.72 -11.31
N LYS A 36 14.06 -3.86 -10.86
CA LYS A 36 15.13 -4.42 -11.70
C LYS A 36 16.00 -5.31 -10.84
N LYS A 37 16.07 -6.60 -11.18
CA LYS A 37 16.95 -7.57 -10.52
C LYS A 37 18.38 -7.04 -10.48
N SER A 38 19.06 -7.25 -9.36
CA SER A 38 20.40 -6.73 -9.10
C SER A 38 21.23 -7.75 -8.32
N GLY A 39 22.54 -7.80 -8.63
CA GLY A 39 23.46 -8.71 -7.95
C GLY A 39 23.24 -10.18 -8.34
N ASN A 40 23.82 -11.07 -7.54
CA ASN A 40 23.60 -12.51 -7.68
C ASN A 40 22.27 -12.87 -7.02
N SER A 41 21.46 -13.66 -7.70
CA SER A 41 20.18 -14.15 -7.20
C SER A 41 19.99 -15.61 -7.59
N ILE A 42 19.33 -16.37 -6.71
CA ILE A 42 19.05 -17.80 -6.88
C ILE A 42 17.53 -17.95 -6.86
N ASN A 43 16.97 -18.55 -7.92
CA ASN A 43 15.53 -18.81 -8.11
C ASN A 43 14.62 -17.60 -7.85
N PHE A 44 15.15 -16.39 -8.06
CA PHE A 44 14.48 -15.14 -7.73
C PHE A 44 13.84 -14.54 -8.97
N GLU A 45 12.52 -14.59 -9.02
CA GLU A 45 11.71 -13.84 -9.96
C GLU A 45 11.07 -12.63 -9.28
N MET A 46 10.86 -11.56 -10.04
CA MET A 46 10.32 -10.30 -9.53
C MET A 46 9.16 -9.86 -10.40
N PHE A 47 8.18 -9.19 -9.81
CA PHE A 47 7.07 -8.57 -10.53
C PHE A 47 7.58 -7.63 -11.65
N ASP A 48 6.87 -7.61 -12.77
CA ASP A 48 7.16 -6.75 -13.92
C ASP A 48 6.96 -5.27 -13.57
N GLY A 49 6.03 -5.00 -12.64
CA GLY A 49 5.70 -3.66 -12.18
C GLY A 49 4.76 -3.68 -11.00
N ALA A 50 4.55 -2.52 -10.40
CA ALA A 50 3.51 -2.35 -9.39
C ALA A 50 2.99 -0.91 -9.33
N TYR A 51 1.89 -0.71 -8.61
CA TYR A 51 1.46 0.57 -8.11
C TYR A 51 1.32 0.52 -6.60
N PHE A 52 1.67 1.62 -5.93
CA PHE A 52 1.41 1.84 -4.52
C PHE A 52 0.48 3.04 -4.35
N VAL A 53 -0.63 2.82 -3.67
CA VAL A 53 -1.67 3.83 -3.41
C VAL A 53 -1.68 4.12 -1.93
N VAL A 54 -1.66 5.40 -1.55
CA VAL A 54 -1.57 5.80 -0.15
C VAL A 54 -2.14 7.20 0.07
N ASP A 55 -2.52 7.52 1.30
CA ASP A 55 -2.88 8.89 1.66
C ASP A 55 -1.64 9.81 1.60
N GLY A 56 -1.85 11.04 1.15
CA GLY A 56 -0.81 12.05 0.91
C GLY A 56 -0.18 12.61 2.17
N LEU A 57 -0.83 12.44 3.32
CA LEU A 57 -0.26 12.71 4.63
C LEU A 57 0.52 11.52 5.19
N GLY A 58 0.65 10.45 4.42
CA GLY A 58 1.29 9.20 4.84
C GLY A 58 0.32 8.27 5.55
N GLY A 59 0.88 7.19 6.11
CA GLY A 59 0.12 6.11 6.72
C GLY A 59 0.13 4.85 5.86
N THR A 60 -0.86 4.01 6.10
CA THR A 60 -1.01 2.72 5.44
C THR A 60 -1.46 2.89 3.99
N GLY A 61 -0.88 2.10 3.10
CA GLY A 61 -1.22 2.07 1.69
C GLY A 61 -1.33 0.65 1.15
N SER A 62 -1.84 0.56 -0.07
CA SER A 62 -2.14 -0.70 -0.75
C SER A 62 -1.30 -0.84 -2.00
N PHE A 63 -0.94 -2.07 -2.35
CA PHE A 63 -0.23 -2.37 -3.59
C PHE A 63 -1.12 -3.10 -4.59
N VAL A 64 -0.87 -2.85 -5.87
CA VAL A 64 -1.20 -3.78 -6.94
C VAL A 64 0.08 -4.08 -7.72
N VAL A 65 0.44 -5.34 -7.83
CA VAL A 65 1.63 -5.81 -8.55
C VAL A 65 1.20 -6.53 -9.82
N THR A 66 2.04 -6.49 -10.84
CA THR A 66 1.78 -7.12 -12.14
C THR A 66 2.89 -8.07 -12.50
N TYR A 67 2.56 -9.23 -13.07
CA TYR A 67 3.52 -10.22 -13.54
C TYR A 67 2.99 -10.92 -14.80
N ARG A 68 3.89 -11.62 -15.50
CA ARG A 68 3.56 -12.42 -16.66
C ARG A 68 3.88 -13.88 -16.41
N GLU A 69 2.93 -14.76 -16.72
CA GLU A 69 3.06 -16.21 -16.60
C GLU A 69 2.43 -16.88 -17.82
N ASP A 70 3.11 -17.85 -18.43
CA ASP A 70 2.65 -18.58 -19.62
C ASP A 70 2.13 -17.68 -20.76
N GLY A 71 2.76 -16.52 -20.93
CA GLY A 71 2.39 -15.56 -21.97
C GLY A 71 1.11 -14.76 -21.67
N ARG A 72 0.53 -14.87 -20.47
CA ARG A 72 -0.61 -14.08 -19.99
C ARG A 72 -0.18 -13.09 -18.92
N ASP A 73 -0.89 -11.97 -18.86
CA ASP A 73 -0.61 -10.87 -17.93
C ASP A 73 -1.56 -10.96 -16.73
N PHE A 74 -1.00 -10.88 -15.51
CA PHE A 74 -1.73 -11.03 -14.26
C PHE A 74 -1.46 -9.88 -13.30
N TYR A 75 -2.38 -9.68 -12.35
CA TYR A 75 -2.18 -8.79 -11.23
C TYR A 75 -2.50 -9.45 -9.88
N LEU A 76 -1.83 -9.00 -8.82
CA LEU A 76 -2.20 -9.29 -7.43
C LEU A 76 -2.39 -7.96 -6.70
N SER A 77 -3.45 -7.85 -5.90
CA SER A 77 -3.68 -6.67 -5.07
C SER A 77 -3.65 -7.03 -3.60
N THR A 78 -3.00 -6.20 -2.79
CA THR A 78 -2.97 -6.34 -1.33
C THR A 78 -3.34 -5.02 -0.69
N ALA A 79 -4.40 -5.03 0.11
CA ALA A 79 -4.77 -3.89 0.93
C ALA A 79 -3.85 -3.79 2.15
N ASP A 80 -3.56 -2.57 2.57
CA ASP A 80 -2.91 -2.27 3.84
C ASP A 80 -1.53 -2.92 4.08
N SER A 81 -0.82 -3.25 3.00
CA SER A 81 0.45 -4.00 3.02
C SER A 81 1.70 -3.11 2.94
N GLY A 82 1.54 -1.79 2.88
CA GLY A 82 2.66 -0.84 2.88
C GLY A 82 2.44 0.37 3.75
N THR A 83 3.51 1.12 3.99
CA THR A 83 3.45 2.40 4.72
C THR A 83 4.25 3.46 4.00
N LEU A 84 3.64 4.65 3.82
CA LEU A 84 4.34 5.89 3.51
C LEU A 84 4.55 6.67 4.81
N PHE A 85 5.76 7.12 5.09
CA PHE A 85 6.02 8.04 6.19
C PHE A 85 7.11 9.05 5.82
N PHE A 86 7.27 10.06 6.66
CA PHE A 86 8.23 11.13 6.44
C PHE A 86 9.29 11.11 7.54
N ALA A 87 10.56 11.07 7.15
CA ALA A 87 11.68 11.29 8.07
C ALA A 87 12.20 12.71 7.88
N VAL A 88 12.31 13.44 8.98
CA VAL A 88 12.68 14.85 8.98
C VAL A 88 13.90 15.06 9.88
N ARG A 89 14.94 15.67 9.31
CA ARG A 89 15.98 16.37 10.06
C ARG A 89 16.16 17.77 9.47
N PRO A 90 16.66 18.77 10.22
CA PRO A 90 16.80 20.13 9.69
C PRO A 90 17.50 20.17 8.33
N GLY A 91 16.80 20.71 7.32
CA GLY A 91 17.28 20.85 5.95
C GLY A 91 17.30 19.57 5.11
N LYS A 92 16.78 18.45 5.64
CA LYS A 92 16.66 17.18 4.91
C LYS A 92 15.39 16.45 5.32
N GLU A 93 14.36 16.64 4.51
CA GLU A 93 13.09 15.95 4.59
C GLU A 93 13.06 14.82 3.54
N ARG A 94 12.57 13.65 3.92
CA ARG A 94 12.48 12.47 3.06
C ARG A 94 11.11 11.82 3.17
N ALA A 95 10.55 11.40 2.05
CA ALA A 95 9.50 10.40 2.02
C ALA A 95 10.12 9.01 2.01
N ILE A 96 9.50 8.07 2.73
CA ILE A 96 9.90 6.67 2.80
C ILE A 96 8.69 5.79 2.54
N VAL A 97 8.81 4.88 1.58
CA VAL A 97 7.89 3.77 1.41
C VAL A 97 8.55 2.51 1.96
N ARG A 98 7.83 1.78 2.81
CA ARG A 98 8.25 0.51 3.40
C ARG A 98 7.13 -0.52 3.29
N ALA A 99 7.47 -1.76 2.96
CA ALA A 99 6.56 -2.89 3.03
C ALA A 99 7.32 -4.17 3.40
N THR A 100 6.61 -5.13 3.98
CA THR A 100 7.07 -6.51 4.17
C THR A 100 5.98 -7.42 3.61
N ALA A 101 6.38 -8.42 2.83
CA ALA A 101 5.49 -9.49 2.36
C ALA A 101 6.01 -10.81 2.88
N GLN A 102 5.11 -11.67 3.34
CA GLN A 102 5.42 -13.02 3.79
C GLN A 102 4.75 -14.02 2.85
N ALA A 103 5.49 -15.04 2.43
CA ALA A 103 5.00 -16.16 1.64
C ALA A 103 5.21 -17.43 2.46
N GLY A 104 4.13 -18.17 2.72
CA GLY A 104 4.19 -19.36 3.57
C GLY A 104 4.73 -19.08 4.98
N THR A 105 5.49 -20.03 5.53
CA THR A 105 6.00 -19.96 6.91
C THR A 105 7.32 -19.20 6.99
N ASP A 106 8.22 -19.41 6.02
CA ASP A 106 9.61 -18.95 6.09
C ASP A 106 10.01 -17.96 4.98
N GLY A 107 9.16 -17.75 3.96
CA GLY A 107 9.42 -16.82 2.87
C GLY A 107 9.14 -15.37 3.25
N GLU A 108 10.12 -14.48 3.06
CA GLU A 108 9.99 -13.06 3.40
C GLU A 108 10.57 -12.16 2.31
N SER A 109 9.93 -11.02 2.09
CA SER A 109 10.39 -9.94 1.22
C SER A 109 10.24 -8.59 1.88
N HIS A 110 11.30 -7.79 1.83
CA HIS A 110 11.33 -6.43 2.36
C HIS A 110 11.51 -5.41 1.24
N TYR A 111 10.71 -4.34 1.30
CA TYR A 111 10.73 -3.24 0.34
C TYR A 111 11.06 -1.95 1.08
N LEU A 112 12.04 -1.20 0.59
CA LEU A 112 12.37 0.11 1.11
C LEU A 112 12.71 1.06 -0.03
N ALA A 113 12.04 2.20 -0.10
CA ALA A 113 12.37 3.28 -1.04
C ALA A 113 12.33 4.64 -0.35
N ILE A 114 13.28 5.50 -0.69
CA ILE A 114 13.47 6.83 -0.09
C ILE A 114 13.51 7.88 -1.20
N GLY A 115 12.86 9.02 -1.00
CA GLY A 115 12.84 10.13 -1.95
C GLY A 115 12.84 11.50 -1.28
N ASP A 116 13.38 12.49 -1.99
CA ASP A 116 13.35 13.90 -1.57
C ASP A 116 11.96 14.49 -1.75
N LEU A 117 11.48 15.29 -0.79
CA LEU A 117 10.24 16.07 -0.92
C LEU A 117 10.40 17.30 -1.85
N SER A 118 10.79 17.05 -3.09
CA SER A 118 11.18 18.09 -4.07
C SER A 118 10.05 18.55 -4.99
N SER A 119 8.86 17.95 -4.88
CA SER A 119 7.68 18.31 -5.68
C SER A 119 6.55 18.76 -4.77
N ARG A 120 5.58 19.47 -5.37
CA ARG A 120 4.34 19.86 -4.73
C ARG A 120 3.14 19.35 -5.51
N ILE A 121 2.08 19.00 -4.79
CA ILE A 121 0.75 18.79 -5.35
C ILE A 121 -0.24 19.69 -4.62
N THR A 122 -1.25 20.15 -5.34
CA THR A 122 -2.29 21.01 -4.79
C THR A 122 -3.62 20.31 -4.89
N VAL A 123 -4.33 20.28 -3.78
CA VAL A 123 -5.57 19.53 -3.59
C VAL A 123 -6.56 20.40 -2.83
N ASN A 124 -7.85 20.12 -3.00
CA ASN A 124 -8.91 20.85 -2.32
C ASN A 124 -9.41 20.01 -1.15
N LEU A 125 -9.05 20.41 0.07
CA LEU A 125 -9.57 19.84 1.30
C LEU A 125 -10.72 20.68 1.83
N ARG A 126 -11.94 20.14 1.79
CA ARG A 126 -13.12 20.80 2.38
C ARG A 126 -13.28 22.25 1.89
N GLY A 127 -13.08 22.47 0.59
CA GLY A 127 -13.12 23.80 -0.05
C GLY A 127 -11.87 24.65 0.16
N GLN A 128 -10.89 24.21 0.93
CA GLN A 128 -9.60 24.89 1.11
C GLN A 128 -8.53 24.29 0.19
N ARG A 129 -7.77 25.15 -0.47
CA ARG A 129 -6.67 24.74 -1.33
C ARG A 129 -5.43 24.47 -0.46
N VAL A 130 -5.04 23.20 -0.34
CA VAL A 130 -3.85 22.77 0.42
C VAL A 130 -2.78 22.30 -0.55
N THR A 131 -1.52 22.60 -0.23
CA THR A 131 -0.37 22.16 -1.02
C THR A 131 0.48 21.21 -0.18
N LEU A 132 0.65 19.98 -0.65
CA LEU A 132 1.53 19.00 -0.03
C LEU A 132 2.91 19.00 -0.70
N ALA A 133 3.94 18.81 0.09
CA ALA A 133 5.25 18.39 -0.39
C ALA A 133 5.25 16.88 -0.58
N VAL A 134 5.67 16.41 -1.75
CA VAL A 134 5.69 14.98 -2.11
C VAL A 134 7.01 14.63 -2.77
N ALA A 135 7.39 13.35 -2.68
CA ALA A 135 8.52 12.85 -3.43
C ALA A 135 8.08 12.50 -4.86
N PRO A 136 8.61 13.15 -5.92
CA PRO A 136 8.27 12.76 -7.29
C PRO A 136 8.87 11.39 -7.66
N VAL A 137 9.98 11.03 -7.02
CA VAL A 137 10.67 9.75 -7.23
C VAL A 137 11.22 9.28 -5.88
N LEU A 138 10.98 8.01 -5.54
CA LEU A 138 11.66 7.27 -4.48
C LEU A 138 12.50 6.16 -5.09
N ARG A 139 13.65 5.87 -4.47
CA ARG A 139 14.56 4.79 -4.88
C ARG A 139 14.98 3.97 -3.68
N GLY A 140 15.21 2.69 -3.91
CA GLY A 140 15.81 1.81 -2.92
C GLY A 140 15.86 0.38 -3.41
N TRP A 141 15.49 -0.56 -2.54
CA TRP A 141 15.80 -1.97 -2.72
C TRP A 141 14.65 -2.86 -2.29
N VAL A 142 14.59 -4.02 -2.93
CA VAL A 142 13.87 -5.19 -2.48
C VAL A 142 14.90 -6.25 -2.10
N LEU A 143 14.69 -6.88 -0.95
CA LEU A 143 15.41 -8.07 -0.51
C LEU A 143 14.37 -9.16 -0.32
N ALA A 144 14.58 -10.33 -0.91
CA ALA A 144 13.71 -11.47 -0.73
C ALA A 144 14.53 -12.73 -0.43
N SER A 145 14.00 -13.56 0.45
CA SER A 145 14.53 -14.88 0.71
C SER A 145 13.44 -15.82 1.16
N ASP A 146 13.47 -17.05 0.67
CA ASP A 146 12.64 -18.16 1.12
C ASP A 146 13.51 -19.40 1.19
N PRO A 147 13.67 -20.06 2.34
CA PRO A 147 14.47 -21.27 2.41
C PRO A 147 13.79 -22.48 1.78
N GLU A 148 12.46 -22.45 1.55
CA GLU A 148 11.67 -23.57 1.02
C GLU A 148 11.92 -24.90 1.78
N ASN A 149 12.07 -24.82 3.11
CA ASN A 149 12.41 -25.97 3.96
C ASN A 149 11.26 -27.00 4.05
N ASP A 150 10.06 -26.61 3.67
CA ASP A 150 8.82 -27.39 3.72
C ASP A 150 8.59 -28.23 2.45
N VAL A 151 9.43 -28.10 1.43
CA VAL A 151 9.30 -28.87 0.19
C VAL A 151 9.85 -30.29 0.38
N GLU A 152 8.96 -31.28 0.32
CA GLU A 152 9.30 -32.70 0.57
C GLU A 152 10.28 -33.28 -0.47
N PHE A 153 10.28 -32.73 -1.68
CA PHE A 153 11.22 -33.06 -2.75
C PHE A 153 11.54 -31.84 -3.61
N PRO A 154 12.82 -31.61 -3.98
CA PRO A 154 13.15 -30.53 -4.92
C PRO A 154 12.39 -30.70 -6.25
N PRO A 155 12.00 -29.60 -6.92
CA PRO A 155 11.55 -29.62 -8.31
C PRO A 155 12.53 -30.36 -9.22
N ALA A 156 12.05 -30.77 -10.40
CA ALA A 156 12.81 -31.61 -11.34
C ALA A 156 14.15 -30.99 -11.82
N ASP A 157 14.31 -29.67 -11.66
CA ASP A 157 15.54 -28.94 -11.94
C ASP A 157 16.54 -28.92 -10.76
N GLY A 158 16.17 -29.50 -9.62
CA GLY A 158 16.99 -29.61 -8.41
C GLY A 158 17.12 -28.30 -7.61
N SER A 159 16.36 -27.27 -7.97
CA SER A 159 16.44 -25.96 -7.32
C SER A 159 15.68 -25.96 -5.98
N ILE A 160 16.29 -25.44 -4.91
CA ILE A 160 15.64 -25.27 -3.59
C ILE A 160 15.99 -23.89 -3.07
N GLY A 161 14.97 -23.19 -2.59
CA GLY A 161 15.08 -21.90 -1.94
C GLY A 161 15.22 -20.76 -2.93
N VAL A 162 14.83 -19.59 -2.47
CA VAL A 162 14.86 -18.33 -3.20
C VAL A 162 15.71 -17.34 -2.42
N ALA A 163 16.60 -16.62 -3.11
CA ALA A 163 17.33 -15.50 -2.52
C ALA A 163 17.69 -14.47 -3.58
N GLY A 164 17.39 -13.20 -3.34
CA GLY A 164 17.72 -12.17 -4.32
C GLY A 164 17.53 -10.74 -3.87
N PHE A 165 18.05 -9.85 -4.70
CA PHE A 165 17.93 -8.40 -4.55
C PHE A 165 17.38 -7.79 -5.83
N ALA A 166 16.59 -6.73 -5.69
CA ALA A 166 16.21 -5.89 -6.81
C ALA A 166 16.36 -4.41 -6.43
N THR A 167 16.73 -3.58 -7.39
CA THR A 167 16.53 -2.14 -7.23
C THR A 167 15.05 -1.81 -7.43
N LEU A 168 14.54 -0.93 -6.58
CA LEU A 168 13.18 -0.42 -6.62
C LEU A 168 13.20 1.08 -6.98
N LYS A 169 12.36 1.48 -7.93
CA LYS A 169 12.08 2.88 -8.25
C LYS A 169 10.58 3.12 -8.25
N ALA A 170 10.11 3.97 -7.34
CA ALA A 170 8.72 4.42 -7.30
C ALA A 170 8.63 5.85 -7.86
N THR A 171 7.87 6.05 -8.92
CA THR A 171 7.67 7.37 -9.55
C THR A 171 6.24 7.82 -9.31
N LEU A 172 6.04 9.04 -8.83
CA LEU A 172 4.70 9.60 -8.64
C LEU A 172 3.97 9.68 -9.98
N ASP A 173 2.90 8.90 -10.12
CA ASP A 173 2.01 8.97 -11.28
C ASP A 173 1.11 10.18 -11.08
N ARG A 174 1.52 11.30 -11.68
CA ARG A 174 0.84 12.59 -11.51
C ARG A 174 -0.57 12.57 -12.05
N ASP A 175 -0.83 11.85 -13.13
CA ASP A 175 -2.13 11.89 -13.79
C ASP A 175 -3.14 11.03 -13.03
N ARG A 176 -2.73 9.84 -12.57
CA ARG A 176 -3.57 9.03 -11.67
C ARG A 176 -3.77 9.68 -10.32
N THR A 177 -2.73 10.28 -9.74
CA THR A 177 -2.82 11.08 -8.50
C THR A 177 -3.82 12.23 -8.68
N ARG A 178 -3.74 12.99 -9.78
CA ARG A 178 -4.69 14.08 -10.05
C ARG A 178 -6.11 13.56 -10.26
N ALA A 179 -6.28 12.46 -10.99
CA ALA A 179 -7.58 11.86 -11.23
C ALA A 179 -8.24 11.43 -9.91
N ALA A 180 -7.53 10.68 -9.07
CA ALA A 180 -8.01 10.26 -7.75
C ALA A 180 -8.40 11.46 -6.87
N ASN A 181 -7.53 12.48 -6.79
CA ASN A 181 -7.81 13.68 -6.00
C ASN A 181 -8.98 14.51 -6.54
N ARG A 182 -9.18 14.57 -7.86
CA ARG A 182 -10.36 15.26 -8.45
C ARG A 182 -11.66 14.50 -8.18
N ALA A 183 -11.60 13.18 -8.16
CA ALA A 183 -12.72 12.31 -7.83
C ALA A 183 -12.98 12.21 -6.31
N ASN A 184 -12.14 12.83 -5.47
CA ASN A 184 -12.12 12.62 -4.01
C ASN A 184 -12.05 11.13 -3.62
N SER A 185 -11.33 10.34 -4.42
CA SER A 185 -11.12 8.92 -4.17
C SER A 185 -10.19 8.72 -2.99
N ASP A 186 -10.60 7.90 -2.03
CA ASP A 186 -9.71 7.34 -1.02
C ASP A 186 -8.78 6.27 -1.61
N THR A 187 -7.87 5.75 -0.76
CA THR A 187 -6.89 4.72 -1.14
C THR A 187 -7.57 3.49 -1.75
N ALA A 188 -8.67 3.02 -1.16
CA ALA A 188 -9.39 1.84 -1.61
C ALA A 188 -10.05 2.07 -2.99
N SER A 189 -10.76 3.18 -3.16
CA SER A 189 -11.43 3.53 -4.43
C SER A 189 -10.42 3.76 -5.56
N ALA A 190 -9.28 4.38 -5.25
CA ALA A 190 -8.20 4.59 -6.21
C ALA A 190 -7.51 3.27 -6.60
N LEU A 191 -7.34 2.33 -5.66
CA LEU A 191 -6.87 0.98 -5.96
C LEU A 191 -7.84 0.24 -6.90
N GLN A 192 -9.14 0.30 -6.62
CA GLN A 192 -10.15 -0.33 -7.49
C GLN A 192 -10.14 0.27 -8.91
N THR A 193 -9.92 1.58 -9.03
CA THR A 193 -9.75 2.24 -10.34
C THR A 193 -8.51 1.74 -11.09
N LEU A 194 -7.41 1.45 -10.38
CA LEU A 194 -6.20 0.86 -10.96
C LEU A 194 -6.44 -0.57 -11.44
N ILE A 195 -7.15 -1.37 -10.65
CA ILE A 195 -7.52 -2.75 -11.00
C ILE A 195 -8.39 -2.76 -12.26
N ALA A 196 -9.46 -1.96 -12.29
CA ALA A 196 -10.31 -1.86 -13.48
C ALA A 196 -9.55 -1.41 -14.73
N ASP A 197 -8.57 -0.50 -14.60
CA ASP A 197 -7.68 -0.12 -15.70
C ASP A 197 -6.77 -1.27 -16.15
N LEU A 198 -6.25 -2.07 -15.24
CA LEU A 198 -5.45 -3.27 -15.56
C LEU A 198 -6.30 -4.32 -16.29
N GLU A 199 -7.48 -4.63 -15.78
CA GLU A 199 -8.43 -5.56 -16.41
C GLU A 199 -8.81 -5.09 -17.82
N SER A 200 -9.07 -3.80 -18.00
CA SER A 200 -9.36 -3.22 -19.33
C SER A 200 -8.20 -3.37 -20.33
N ARG A 201 -6.96 -3.54 -19.83
CA ARG A 201 -5.75 -3.80 -20.62
C ARG A 201 -5.46 -5.29 -20.82
N GLY A 202 -6.33 -6.17 -20.33
CA GLY A 202 -6.23 -7.62 -20.49
C GLY A 202 -5.47 -8.34 -19.37
N TYR A 203 -5.23 -7.67 -18.24
CA TYR A 203 -4.69 -8.36 -17.06
C TYR A 203 -5.78 -9.18 -16.37
N GLU A 204 -5.45 -10.40 -15.96
CA GLU A 204 -6.31 -11.29 -15.17
C GLU A 204 -5.93 -11.24 -13.68
N SER A 205 -6.87 -11.53 -12.78
CA SER A 205 -6.54 -11.68 -11.36
C SER A 205 -5.68 -12.93 -11.17
N GLY A 206 -4.52 -12.77 -10.52
CA GLY A 206 -3.65 -13.86 -10.12
C GLY A 206 -4.02 -14.47 -8.77
N ALA A 207 -5.02 -13.92 -8.07
CA ALA A 207 -5.52 -14.53 -6.83
C ALA A 207 -6.33 -15.78 -7.20
N SER A 208 -5.91 -16.96 -6.71
CA SER A 208 -6.70 -18.17 -6.83
C SER A 208 -8.05 -17.99 -6.13
N ASP A 209 -9.17 -18.25 -6.83
CA ASP A 209 -10.55 -18.25 -6.33
C ASP A 209 -10.80 -19.34 -5.27
N THR A 210 -10.01 -19.33 -4.19
CA THR A 210 -10.14 -20.25 -3.06
C THR A 210 -10.72 -19.50 -1.88
N ASP A 211 -11.93 -18.97 -2.07
CA ASP A 211 -12.84 -18.76 -0.94
C ASP A 211 -14.30 -18.85 -1.40
N THR A 212 -14.75 -20.08 -1.64
CA THR A 212 -16.18 -20.41 -1.48
C THR A 212 -16.23 -21.56 -0.48
N THR A 213 -16.17 -21.20 0.80
CA THR A 213 -16.56 -22.12 1.86
C THR A 213 -18.08 -22.34 1.76
N GLU A 214 -18.50 -23.30 0.92
CA GLU A 214 -19.85 -23.86 0.99
C GLU A 214 -20.02 -24.50 2.37
N THR A 215 -20.64 -23.77 3.30
CA THR A 215 -21.09 -24.33 4.57
C THR A 215 -22.33 -25.18 4.30
N THR A 216 -22.13 -26.41 3.85
CA THR A 216 -23.20 -27.41 3.83
C THR A 216 -23.52 -27.77 5.28
N THR A 217 -24.56 -27.14 5.82
CA THR A 217 -25.15 -27.54 7.10
C THR A 217 -25.88 -28.87 6.87
N GLU A 218 -25.18 -29.97 7.09
CA GLU A 218 -25.78 -31.30 7.20
C GLU A 218 -26.51 -31.39 8.55
N ALA A 219 -27.83 -31.25 8.51
CA ALA A 219 -28.68 -31.52 9.66
C ALA A 219 -28.73 -33.04 9.89
N ALA A 220 -28.10 -33.50 10.98
CA ALA A 220 -28.20 -34.87 11.47
C ALA A 220 -29.55 -35.10 12.22
N PRO A 221 -30.07 -36.34 12.23
CA PRO A 221 -31.47 -36.69 12.52
C PRO A 221 -31.91 -36.57 13.99
#